data_AF-A0AAU7W8E9-F1
#
_entry.id   AF-A0AAU7W8E9-F1
#
_cell.length_a   1.000
_cell.length_b   1.000
_cell.length_c   1.000
_cell.angle_alpha   90.00
_cell.angle_beta   90.00
_cell.angle_gamma   90.00
#
_symmetry.space_group_name_H-M   'P 1'
#
loop_
_entity.id
_entity.type
_entity.pdbx_description
1 polymer ?
#
loop_
_entity_poly.entity_id
_entity_poly.type
_entity_poly.pdbx_seq_one_letter_code
_entity_poly.pdbx_strand_id
1 'polypeptide(L)'
;MEGSIEARVSHEVDRWLQWLPRWRPGTHRGRVRLCQKCFGSPILAAAGLDVDVPHPVQHAFSMRMKGIIDAAVDDYTARNLPMLHREIRLAEERKAKRHYRAGEGLDPEFRGLELDPEPVPDQPFLFTLTGLEADAAAEAAEPAPRPFTPEEKDALREEVRLADEFAKQLGRRICVELAQHRRRIGNAVERLVEPQVAELLADLERELDAPGWPG
;
A
#
# COMPACT_ATOMS: atom_id res chain seq x y z
N MET A 1 -5.00 -24.05 -8.84
CA MET A 1 -4.39 -24.99 -7.88
C MET A 1 -3.89 -24.14 -6.73
N GLU A 2 -4.53 -24.18 -5.56
CA GLU A 2 -4.05 -23.46 -4.38
C GLU A 2 -2.70 -24.04 -3.96
N GLY A 3 -1.61 -23.44 -4.44
CA GLY A 3 -0.26 -23.78 -3.98
C GLY A 3 -0.13 -23.48 -2.49
N SER A 4 0.67 -24.29 -1.79
CA SER A 4 0.99 -24.06 -0.38
C SER A 4 1.59 -22.66 -0.16
N ILE A 5 1.55 -22.15 1.07
CA ILE A 5 2.13 -20.82 1.38
C ILE A 5 3.61 -20.78 1.00
N GLU A 6 4.32 -21.87 1.20
CA GLU A 6 5.73 -22.04 0.88
C GLU A 6 5.96 -21.87 -0.64
N ALA A 7 5.12 -22.50 -1.47
CA ALA A 7 5.17 -22.32 -2.92
C ALA A 7 4.85 -20.88 -3.36
N ARG A 8 3.87 -20.22 -2.72
CA ARG A 8 3.53 -18.80 -3.00
C ARG A 8 4.68 -17.86 -2.63
N VAL A 9 5.31 -18.07 -1.48
CA VAL A 9 6.47 -17.28 -1.03
C VAL A 9 7.64 -17.47 -1.99
N SER A 10 8.00 -18.71 -2.32
CA SER A 10 9.06 -18.99 -3.30
C SER A 10 8.78 -18.31 -4.63
N HIS A 11 7.54 -18.38 -5.13
CA HIS A 11 7.15 -17.74 -6.38
C HIS A 11 7.30 -16.21 -6.35
N GLU A 12 6.87 -15.54 -5.28
CA GLU A 12 7.01 -14.09 -5.18
C GLU A 12 8.47 -13.65 -4.96
N VAL A 13 9.29 -14.47 -4.31
CA VAL A 13 10.75 -14.29 -4.27
C VAL A 13 11.33 -14.37 -5.68
N ASP A 14 10.95 -15.36 -6.49
CA ASP A 14 11.40 -15.50 -7.88
C ASP A 14 11.04 -14.26 -8.71
N ARG A 15 9.80 -13.78 -8.58
CA ARG A 15 9.32 -12.58 -9.30
C ARG A 15 10.07 -11.32 -8.86
N TRP A 16 10.35 -11.18 -7.57
CA TRP A 16 11.14 -10.05 -7.08
C TRP A 16 12.57 -10.09 -7.61
N LEU A 17 13.21 -11.27 -7.64
CA LEU A 17 14.54 -11.46 -8.20
C LEU A 17 14.59 -11.16 -9.70
N GLN A 18 13.56 -11.53 -10.45
CA GLN A 18 13.44 -11.19 -11.88
C GLN A 18 13.22 -9.68 -12.12
N TRP A 19 12.62 -8.99 -11.17
CA TRP A 19 12.42 -7.54 -11.24
C TRP A 19 13.68 -6.75 -10.89
N LEU A 20 14.51 -7.25 -9.97
CA LEU A 20 15.64 -6.53 -9.38
C LEU A 20 16.62 -5.91 -10.41
N PRO A 21 16.98 -6.57 -11.54
CA PRO A 21 17.86 -5.97 -12.56
C PRO A 21 17.29 -4.72 -13.24
N ARG A 22 15.97 -4.51 -13.17
CA ARG A 22 15.27 -3.35 -13.77
C ARG A 22 15.13 -2.19 -12.81
N TRP A 23 15.36 -2.41 -11.52
CA TRP A 23 15.43 -1.32 -10.56
C TRP A 23 16.63 -0.44 -10.91
N ARG A 24 16.50 0.87 -10.68
CA ARG A 24 17.57 1.86 -10.81
C ARG A 24 17.43 2.91 -9.69
N PRO A 25 18.53 3.36 -9.07
CA PRO A 25 18.51 4.50 -8.15
C PRO A 25 17.89 5.75 -8.78
N GLY A 26 17.29 6.65 -7.97
CA GLY A 26 16.76 7.94 -8.45
C GLY A 26 15.43 7.93 -9.21
N THR A 27 14.88 6.77 -9.54
CA THR A 27 13.59 6.64 -10.28
C THR A 27 12.34 6.96 -9.45
N HIS A 28 12.49 7.24 -8.16
CA HIS A 28 11.37 7.50 -7.24
C HIS A 28 11.64 8.75 -6.39
N ARG A 29 10.63 9.62 -6.22
CA ARG A 29 10.69 10.73 -5.27
C ARG A 29 10.98 10.20 -3.86
N GLY A 30 12.00 10.77 -3.22
CA GLY A 30 12.30 10.49 -1.83
C GLY A 30 11.11 10.84 -0.92
N ARG A 31 10.87 10.01 0.11
CA ARG A 31 9.92 10.33 1.18
C ARG A 31 10.67 10.96 2.34
N VAL A 32 10.13 12.05 2.88
CA VAL A 32 10.67 12.74 4.07
C VAL A 32 10.46 11.93 5.36
N ARG A 33 9.47 11.02 5.37
CA ARG A 33 9.11 10.19 6.54
C ARG A 33 9.48 8.73 6.31
N LEU A 34 9.89 8.06 7.40
CA LEU A 34 10.10 6.61 7.43
C LEU A 34 8.80 5.87 7.07
N CYS A 35 8.95 4.82 6.26
CA CYS A 35 7.82 4.00 5.86
C CYS A 35 7.41 3.07 7.00
N GLN A 36 6.23 3.30 7.57
CA GLN A 36 5.65 2.52 8.68
C GLN A 36 5.45 1.03 8.37
N LYS A 37 5.44 0.65 7.08
CA LYS A 37 5.29 -0.75 6.65
C LYS A 37 6.61 -1.51 6.60
N CYS A 38 7.71 -0.81 6.31
CA CYS A 38 9.02 -1.42 6.10
C CYS A 38 9.92 -1.27 7.33
N PHE A 39 9.83 -0.14 8.03
CA PHE A 39 10.62 0.09 9.23
C PHE A 39 10.26 -0.92 10.32
N GLY A 40 11.26 -1.65 10.83
CA GLY A 40 11.05 -2.70 11.84
C GLY A 40 10.25 -3.91 11.36
N SER A 41 10.10 -4.10 10.04
CA SER A 41 9.30 -5.20 9.50
C SER A 41 9.94 -6.57 9.76
N PRO A 42 9.27 -7.50 10.46
CA PRO A 42 9.78 -8.86 10.68
C PRO A 42 10.00 -9.62 9.37
N ILE A 43 9.22 -9.30 8.33
CA ILE A 43 9.33 -9.88 6.99
C ILE A 43 10.67 -9.51 6.34
N LEU A 44 11.09 -8.24 6.45
CA LEU A 44 12.35 -7.78 5.89
C LEU A 44 13.54 -8.34 6.67
N ALA A 45 13.44 -8.41 8.00
CA ALA A 45 14.48 -9.02 8.84
C ALA A 45 14.65 -10.51 8.53
N ALA A 46 13.55 -11.26 8.37
CA ALA A 46 13.60 -12.68 7.98
C ALA A 46 14.24 -12.89 6.59
N ALA A 47 13.98 -11.97 5.65
CA ALA A 47 14.58 -11.98 4.32
C ALA A 47 16.04 -11.49 4.29
N GLY A 48 16.55 -10.89 5.38
CA GLY A 48 17.88 -10.28 5.45
C GLY A 48 18.00 -8.98 4.64
N LEU A 49 16.90 -8.23 4.51
CA LEU A 49 16.82 -6.97 3.77
C LEU A 49 16.73 -5.75 4.71
N ASP A 50 16.88 -5.94 6.02
CA ASP A 50 16.72 -4.93 7.06
C ASP A 50 17.93 -4.00 7.24
N VAL A 51 19.06 -4.32 6.60
CA VAL A 51 20.32 -3.58 6.69
C VAL A 51 20.87 -3.33 5.28
N ASP A 52 21.36 -2.12 5.01
CA ASP A 52 22.11 -1.74 3.79
C ASP A 52 21.41 -2.00 2.43
N VAL A 53 20.07 -2.12 2.43
CA VAL A 53 19.27 -2.25 1.20
C VAL A 53 18.46 -0.97 0.95
N PRO A 54 18.47 -0.41 -0.28
CA PRO A 54 17.65 0.75 -0.62
C PRO A 54 16.17 0.53 -0.32
N HIS A 55 15.53 1.54 0.29
CA HIS A 55 14.13 1.47 0.69
C HIS A 55 13.17 1.03 -0.45
N PRO A 56 13.28 1.51 -1.71
CA PRO A 56 12.39 1.06 -2.77
C PRO A 56 12.49 -0.45 -3.06
N VAL A 57 13.68 -1.02 -2.91
CA VAL A 57 13.94 -2.46 -3.08
C VAL A 57 13.28 -3.25 -1.96
N GLN A 58 13.45 -2.81 -0.70
CA GLN A 58 12.76 -3.36 0.47
C GLN A 58 11.24 -3.25 0.32
N HIS A 59 10.74 -2.09 -0.11
CA HIS A 59 9.30 -1.82 -0.24
C HIS A 59 8.66 -2.72 -1.30
N ALA A 60 9.30 -2.85 -2.46
CA ALA A 60 8.83 -3.76 -3.51
C ALA A 60 8.74 -5.20 -3.01
N PHE A 61 9.71 -5.65 -2.20
CA PHE A 61 9.67 -6.98 -1.59
C PHE A 61 8.53 -7.12 -0.57
N SER A 62 8.45 -6.19 0.38
CA SER A 62 7.45 -6.19 1.46
C SER A 62 6.02 -6.19 0.92
N MET A 63 5.75 -5.42 -0.13
CA MET A 63 4.43 -5.35 -0.75
C MET A 63 4.00 -6.68 -1.41
N ARG A 64 4.94 -7.47 -1.92
CA ARG A 64 4.65 -8.80 -2.46
C ARG A 64 4.26 -9.79 -1.37
N MET A 65 5.02 -9.81 -0.28
CA MET A 65 4.70 -10.63 0.88
C MET A 65 3.36 -10.22 1.50
N LYS A 66 3.08 -8.92 1.56
CA LYS A 66 1.77 -8.40 1.96
C LYS A 66 0.65 -8.93 1.07
N GLY A 67 0.84 -8.95 -0.25
CA GLY A 67 -0.15 -9.50 -1.19
C GLY A 67 -0.50 -10.97 -0.93
N ILE A 68 0.47 -11.80 -0.52
CA ILE A 68 0.21 -13.20 -0.12
C ILE A 68 -0.66 -13.24 1.14
N ILE A 69 -0.35 -12.41 2.14
CA ILE A 69 -1.09 -12.33 3.40
C ILE A 69 -2.51 -11.84 3.15
N ASP A 70 -2.67 -10.73 2.44
CA ASP A 70 -3.97 -10.13 2.13
C ASP A 70 -4.86 -11.16 1.42
N ALA A 71 -4.38 -11.80 0.35
CA ALA A 71 -5.16 -12.78 -0.39
C ALA A 71 -5.58 -13.99 0.46
N ALA A 72 -4.70 -14.49 1.32
CA ALA A 72 -5.03 -15.62 2.18
C ALA A 72 -5.99 -15.23 3.33
N VAL A 73 -5.86 -14.02 3.87
CA VAL A 73 -6.78 -13.48 4.88
C VAL A 73 -8.16 -13.25 4.26
N ASP A 74 -8.22 -12.76 3.02
CA ASP A 74 -9.47 -12.58 2.28
C ASP A 74 -10.17 -13.93 2.06
N ASP A 75 -9.43 -14.95 1.59
CA ASP A 75 -9.93 -16.31 1.43
C ASP A 75 -10.44 -16.91 2.75
N TYR A 76 -9.68 -16.71 3.84
CA TYR A 76 -10.06 -17.18 5.17
C TYR A 76 -11.32 -16.48 5.69
N THR A 77 -11.39 -15.16 5.52
CA THR A 77 -12.52 -14.33 5.96
C THR A 77 -13.79 -14.73 5.21
N ALA A 78 -13.71 -14.92 3.88
CA ALA A 78 -14.84 -15.36 3.07
C ALA A 78 -15.39 -16.74 3.45
N ARG A 79 -14.52 -17.67 3.89
CA ARG A 79 -14.90 -19.05 4.24
C ARG A 79 -15.38 -19.21 5.68
N ASN A 80 -14.81 -18.45 6.62
CA ASN A 80 -14.95 -18.72 8.06
C ASN A 80 -15.62 -17.59 8.84
N LEU A 81 -15.64 -16.36 8.32
CA LEU A 81 -16.05 -15.15 9.04
C LEU A 81 -17.18 -14.43 8.28
N PRO A 82 -18.39 -15.01 8.23
CA PRO A 82 -19.47 -14.54 7.37
C PRO A 82 -19.96 -13.13 7.71
N MET A 83 -19.92 -12.74 9.00
CA MET A 83 -20.39 -11.41 9.42
C MET A 83 -19.40 -10.34 8.99
N LEU A 84 -18.12 -10.52 9.28
CA LEU A 84 -17.03 -9.64 8.88
C LEU A 84 -16.94 -9.54 7.35
N HIS A 85 -17.03 -10.67 6.64
CA HIS A 85 -17.00 -10.69 5.18
C HIS A 85 -18.13 -9.84 4.58
N ARG A 86 -19.36 -9.99 5.10
CA ARG A 86 -20.51 -9.18 4.68
C ARG A 86 -20.26 -7.69 4.93
N GLU A 87 -19.76 -7.32 6.10
CA GLU A 87 -19.51 -5.91 6.42
C GLU A 87 -18.40 -5.28 5.58
N ILE A 88 -17.33 -6.03 5.28
CA ILE A 88 -16.29 -5.61 4.34
C ILE A 88 -16.90 -5.36 2.96
N ARG A 89 -17.69 -6.31 2.43
CA ARG A 89 -18.37 -6.17 1.14
C ARG A 89 -19.28 -4.94 1.08
N LEU A 90 -20.11 -4.74 2.11
CA LEU A 90 -20.98 -3.57 2.20
C LEU A 90 -20.18 -2.27 2.25
N ALA A 91 -19.02 -2.26 2.91
CA ALA A 91 -18.14 -1.10 2.95
C ALA A 91 -17.48 -0.83 1.59
N GLU A 92 -17.05 -1.87 0.88
CA GLU A 92 -16.50 -1.77 -0.47
C GLU A 92 -17.54 -1.29 -1.48
N GLU A 93 -18.77 -1.81 -1.41
CA GLU A 93 -19.89 -1.36 -2.26
C GLU A 93 -20.20 0.12 -2.03
N ARG A 94 -20.23 0.56 -0.75
CA ARG A 94 -20.38 1.99 -0.42
C ARG A 94 -19.22 2.84 -0.92
N LYS A 95 -18.00 2.33 -0.86
CA LYS A 95 -16.81 3.03 -1.40
C LYS A 95 -16.83 3.10 -2.93
N ALA A 96 -17.31 2.06 -3.61
CA ALA A 96 -17.44 2.04 -5.07
C ALA A 96 -18.54 2.97 -5.56
N LYS A 97 -19.63 3.12 -4.79
CA LYS A 97 -20.73 4.05 -5.04
C LYS A 97 -20.45 5.48 -4.56
N ARG A 98 -19.25 5.76 -4.06
CA ARG A 98 -18.94 7.06 -3.46
C ARG A 98 -19.07 8.15 -4.53
N HIS A 99 -19.96 9.11 -4.27
CA HIS A 99 -20.24 10.22 -5.18
C HIS A 99 -19.02 11.14 -5.32
N TYR A 100 -19.03 11.90 -6.41
CA TYR A 100 -18.05 12.95 -6.67
C TYR A 100 -17.98 13.95 -5.51
N ARG A 101 -16.76 14.33 -5.12
CA ARG A 101 -16.49 15.37 -4.12
C ARG A 101 -15.44 16.31 -4.67
N ALA A 102 -15.75 17.60 -4.74
CA ALA A 102 -14.90 18.58 -5.42
C ALA A 102 -13.52 18.72 -4.76
N GLY A 103 -13.45 18.54 -3.44
CA GLY A 103 -12.20 18.64 -2.66
C GLY A 103 -11.41 17.33 -2.50
N GLU A 104 -11.90 16.19 -2.99
CA GLU A 104 -11.22 14.90 -2.79
C GLU A 104 -10.05 14.74 -3.77
N GLY A 105 -8.87 14.36 -3.27
CA GLY A 105 -7.66 14.19 -4.07
C GLY A 105 -6.81 15.45 -4.27
N LEU A 106 -7.23 16.59 -3.71
CA LEU A 106 -6.42 17.81 -3.67
C LEU A 106 -5.30 17.71 -2.61
N ASP A 107 -4.13 18.26 -2.94
CA ASP A 107 -3.03 18.37 -1.97
C ASP A 107 -3.43 19.26 -0.77
N PRO A 108 -2.81 19.08 0.41
CA PRO A 108 -3.20 19.81 1.62
C PRO A 108 -3.18 21.33 1.49
N GLU A 109 -2.35 21.88 0.61
CA GLU A 109 -2.25 23.31 0.32
C GLU A 109 -3.44 23.88 -0.45
N PHE A 110 -4.21 23.03 -1.14
CA PHE A 110 -5.43 23.41 -1.87
C PHE A 110 -6.70 23.11 -1.08
N ARG A 111 -6.59 22.56 0.13
CA ARG A 111 -7.76 22.29 0.98
C ARG A 111 -8.36 23.60 1.49
N GLY A 112 -9.64 23.83 1.21
CA GLY A 112 -10.37 25.02 1.64
C GLY A 112 -10.21 26.23 0.73
N LEU A 113 -9.56 26.08 -0.42
CA LEU A 113 -9.66 27.06 -1.49
C LEU A 113 -11.09 27.07 -2.04
N GLU A 114 -11.59 28.26 -2.32
CA GLU A 114 -12.85 28.43 -3.02
C GLU A 114 -12.65 28.00 -4.48
N LEU A 115 -13.25 26.87 -4.84
CA LEU A 115 -13.07 26.26 -6.17
C LEU A 115 -13.97 26.89 -7.23
N ASP A 116 -15.14 27.37 -6.79
CA ASP A 116 -16.13 28.00 -7.65
C ASP A 116 -16.04 29.53 -7.49
N PRO A 117 -16.24 30.31 -8.57
CA PRO A 117 -16.26 31.77 -8.50
C PRO A 117 -17.52 32.30 -7.79
N GLU A 118 -17.40 33.46 -7.13
CA GLU A 118 -18.56 34.17 -6.55
C GLU A 118 -19.56 34.55 -7.65
N PRO A 119 -20.87 34.24 -7.47
CA PRO A 119 -21.87 34.51 -8.48
C PRO A 119 -22.05 36.01 -8.77
N VAL A 120 -21.93 36.39 -10.04
CA VAL A 120 -22.28 37.73 -10.52
C VAL A 120 -23.75 37.75 -10.95
N PRO A 121 -24.53 38.77 -10.53
CA PRO A 121 -25.90 38.94 -11.02
C PRO A 121 -25.96 38.92 -12.55
N ASP A 122 -26.96 38.23 -13.11
CA ASP A 122 -27.22 38.08 -14.55
C ASP A 122 -26.25 37.20 -15.36
N GLN A 123 -25.26 36.55 -14.73
CA GLN A 123 -24.46 35.51 -15.40
C GLN A 123 -24.91 34.10 -14.99
N PRO A 124 -25.36 33.24 -15.94
CA PRO A 124 -25.70 31.86 -15.63
C PRO A 124 -24.43 31.00 -15.51
N PHE A 125 -24.11 30.55 -14.29
CA PHE A 125 -23.15 29.47 -14.09
C PHE A 125 -23.86 28.14 -14.33
N LEU A 126 -23.66 27.55 -15.51
CA LEU A 126 -24.32 26.30 -15.88
C LEU A 126 -23.74 25.06 -15.16
N PHE A 127 -22.56 25.15 -14.55
CA PHE A 127 -21.91 24.04 -13.83
C PHE A 127 -20.92 24.57 -12.79
N THR A 128 -21.19 24.34 -11.51
CA THR A 128 -20.23 24.57 -10.41
C THR A 128 -19.78 23.22 -9.87
N LEU A 129 -18.55 23.12 -9.39
CA LEU A 129 -18.04 21.87 -8.81
C LEU A 129 -18.82 21.53 -7.54
N THR A 130 -19.20 22.55 -6.76
CA THR A 130 -20.09 22.42 -5.60
C THR A 130 -21.50 21.97 -6.01
N GLY A 131 -22.01 22.46 -7.13
CA GLY A 131 -23.30 22.05 -7.70
C GLY A 131 -23.28 20.58 -8.15
N LEU A 132 -22.22 20.15 -8.84
CA LEU A 132 -22.04 18.75 -9.23
C LEU A 132 -21.87 17.83 -8.01
N GLU A 133 -21.18 18.28 -6.96
CA GLU A 133 -21.10 17.54 -5.69
C GLU A 133 -22.48 17.44 -5.02
N ALA A 134 -23.27 18.51 -5.02
CA ALA A 134 -24.62 18.51 -4.48
C ALA A 134 -25.57 17.59 -5.26
N ASP A 135 -25.52 17.62 -6.60
CA ASP A 135 -26.32 16.75 -7.47
C ASP A 135 -25.92 15.28 -7.26
N ALA A 136 -24.61 14.98 -7.24
CA ALA A 136 -24.12 13.63 -6.98
C ALA A 136 -24.47 13.14 -5.56
N ALA A 137 -24.49 14.03 -4.56
CA ALA A 137 -24.94 13.71 -3.22
C ALA A 137 -26.45 13.47 -3.14
N ALA A 138 -27.25 14.22 -3.90
CA ALA A 138 -28.70 14.06 -3.97
C ALA A 138 -29.11 12.76 -4.67
N GLU A 139 -28.43 12.39 -5.77
CA GLU A 139 -28.63 11.09 -6.44
C GLU A 139 -28.23 9.90 -5.56
N ALA A 140 -27.22 10.09 -4.72
CA ALA A 140 -26.63 9.04 -3.88
C ALA A 140 -27.17 9.02 -2.43
N ALA A 141 -28.31 9.64 -2.15
CA ALA A 141 -28.91 9.72 -0.81
C ALA A 141 -29.39 8.34 -0.30
N GLU A 142 -28.45 7.43 -0.04
CA GLU A 142 -28.69 6.15 0.61
C GLU A 142 -28.90 6.38 2.12
N PRO A 143 -29.91 5.73 2.73
CA PRO A 143 -30.13 5.82 4.17
C PRO A 143 -28.90 5.29 4.92
N ALA A 144 -28.55 5.95 6.03
CA ALA A 144 -27.45 5.51 6.88
C ALA A 144 -27.67 4.05 7.33
N PRO A 145 -26.61 3.22 7.35
CA PRO A 145 -26.74 1.83 7.75
C PRO A 145 -27.30 1.72 9.17
N ARG A 146 -28.12 0.70 9.40
CA ARG A 146 -28.68 0.40 10.72
C ARG A 146 -27.54 0.26 11.75
N PRO A 147 -27.66 0.83 12.96
CA PRO A 147 -26.70 0.58 14.00
C PRO A 147 -26.73 -0.89 14.43
N PHE A 148 -25.56 -1.46 14.71
CA PHE A 148 -25.45 -2.83 15.24
C PHE A 148 -26.04 -2.94 16.64
N THR A 149 -26.69 -4.08 16.93
CA THR A 149 -27.00 -4.47 18.31
C THR A 149 -25.72 -4.76 19.10
N PRO A 150 -25.79 -4.78 20.45
CA PRO A 150 -24.65 -5.18 21.27
C PRO A 150 -24.08 -6.56 20.89
N GLU A 151 -24.95 -7.53 20.65
CA GLU A 151 -24.58 -8.90 20.29
C GLU A 151 -23.90 -8.96 18.91
N GLU A 152 -24.43 -8.21 17.95
CA GLU A 152 -23.83 -8.06 16.62
C GLU A 152 -22.43 -7.43 16.69
N LYS A 153 -22.24 -6.44 17.57
CA LYS A 153 -20.91 -5.82 17.77
C LYS A 153 -19.92 -6.81 18.39
N ASP A 154 -20.37 -7.61 19.34
CA ASP A 154 -19.50 -8.58 20.01
C ASP A 154 -19.12 -9.73 19.07
N ALA A 155 -20.06 -10.24 18.27
CA ALA A 155 -19.78 -11.21 17.22
C ALA A 155 -18.78 -10.67 16.19
N LEU A 156 -18.96 -9.43 15.72
CA LEU A 156 -18.05 -8.80 14.76
C LEU A 156 -16.64 -8.60 15.34
N ARG A 157 -16.53 -8.21 16.62
CA ARG A 157 -15.23 -8.08 17.30
C ARG A 157 -14.50 -9.42 17.37
N GLU A 158 -15.22 -10.50 17.64
CA GLU A 158 -14.63 -11.83 17.70
C GLU A 158 -14.15 -12.28 16.32
N GLU A 159 -14.93 -12.07 15.26
CA GLU A 159 -14.49 -12.40 13.90
C GLU A 159 -13.27 -11.57 13.47
N VAL A 160 -13.21 -10.28 13.82
CA VAL A 160 -12.01 -9.44 13.60
C VAL A 160 -10.80 -9.99 14.35
N ARG A 161 -10.98 -10.44 15.61
CA ARG A 161 -9.92 -11.06 16.40
C ARG A 161 -9.38 -12.33 15.73
N LEU A 162 -10.27 -13.18 15.21
CA LEU A 162 -9.90 -14.41 14.50
C LEU A 162 -9.15 -14.12 13.20
N ALA A 163 -9.58 -13.11 12.42
CA ALA A 163 -8.89 -12.69 11.21
C ALA A 163 -7.46 -12.20 11.50
N ASP A 164 -7.28 -11.38 12.54
CA ASP A 164 -5.97 -10.88 12.96
C ASP A 164 -5.06 -12.00 13.49
N GLU A 165 -5.61 -12.95 14.25
CA GLU A 165 -4.86 -14.13 14.70
C GLU A 165 -4.38 -14.98 13.52
N PHE A 166 -5.25 -15.22 12.54
CA PHE A 166 -4.90 -15.92 11.31
C PHE A 166 -3.80 -15.19 10.53
N ALA A 167 -3.92 -13.86 10.37
CA ALA A 167 -2.90 -13.04 9.71
C ALA A 167 -1.53 -13.13 10.42
N LYS A 168 -1.51 -13.10 11.76
CA LYS A 168 -0.29 -13.25 12.56
C LYS A 168 0.36 -14.61 12.40
N GLN A 169 -0.44 -15.69 12.44
CA GLN A 169 0.06 -17.06 12.22
C GLN A 169 0.65 -17.21 10.82
N LEU A 170 -0.03 -16.66 9.81
CA LEU A 170 0.44 -16.67 8.43
C LEU A 170 1.75 -15.87 8.27
N GLY A 171 1.81 -14.66 8.84
CA GLY A 171 3.02 -13.84 8.82
C GLY A 171 4.23 -14.55 9.43
N ARG A 172 4.05 -15.27 10.56
CA ARG A 172 5.11 -16.09 11.16
C ARG A 172 5.58 -17.21 10.24
N ARG A 173 4.65 -17.92 9.58
CA ARG A 173 4.99 -18.97 8.61
C ARG A 173 5.78 -18.42 7.42
N ILE A 174 5.37 -17.25 6.90
CA ILE A 174 6.10 -16.57 5.83
C ILE A 174 7.51 -16.21 6.30
N CYS A 175 7.69 -15.68 7.51
CA CYS A 175 9.04 -15.39 8.04
C CYS A 175 9.92 -16.65 8.10
N VAL A 176 9.38 -17.79 8.55
CA VAL A 176 10.12 -19.07 8.60
C VAL A 176 10.52 -19.52 7.20
N GLU A 177 9.62 -19.41 6.22
CA GLU A 177 9.94 -19.76 4.84
C GLU A 177 10.98 -18.80 4.24
N LEU A 178 10.85 -17.49 4.46
CA LEU A 178 11.78 -16.49 3.96
C LEU A 178 13.21 -16.68 4.46
N ALA A 179 13.38 -17.19 5.69
CA ALA A 179 14.69 -17.51 6.22
C ALA A 179 15.46 -18.52 5.34
N GLN A 180 14.74 -19.43 4.65
CA GLN A 180 15.34 -20.39 3.72
C GLN A 180 15.82 -19.72 2.42
N HIS A 181 15.20 -18.61 2.02
CA HIS A 181 15.56 -17.84 0.82
C HIS A 181 16.60 -16.74 1.10
N ARG A 182 16.93 -16.47 2.36
CA ARG A 182 17.81 -15.35 2.78
C ARG A 182 19.12 -15.27 2.00
N ARG A 183 19.85 -16.38 1.86
CA ARG A 183 21.12 -16.40 1.10
C ARG A 183 20.94 -16.04 -0.36
N ARG A 184 19.87 -16.54 -0.98
CA ARG A 184 19.55 -16.29 -2.38
C ARG A 184 19.18 -14.82 -2.62
N ILE A 185 18.43 -14.24 -1.69
CA ILE A 185 18.05 -12.83 -1.69
C ILE A 185 19.31 -11.95 -1.51
N GLY A 186 20.14 -12.22 -0.50
CA GLY A 186 21.38 -11.48 -0.23
C GLY A 186 22.32 -11.47 -1.43
N ASN A 187 22.60 -12.66 -2.00
CA ASN A 187 23.45 -12.77 -3.20
C ASN A 187 22.93 -11.94 -4.39
N ALA A 188 21.61 -11.76 -4.52
CA ALA A 188 21.03 -10.96 -5.58
C ALA A 188 21.17 -9.46 -5.32
N VAL A 189 21.04 -9.04 -4.06
CA VAL A 189 21.30 -7.65 -3.65
C VAL A 189 22.75 -7.28 -3.93
N GLU A 190 23.71 -8.09 -3.45
CA GLU A 190 25.14 -7.86 -3.67
C GLU A 190 25.48 -7.77 -5.17
N ARG A 191 24.90 -8.64 -5.99
CA ARG A 191 25.24 -8.72 -7.42
C ARG A 191 24.51 -7.72 -8.30
N LEU A 192 23.33 -7.26 -7.91
CA LEU A 192 22.45 -6.47 -8.78
C LEU A 192 22.15 -5.08 -8.24
N VAL A 193 22.14 -4.88 -6.93
CA VAL A 193 21.76 -3.60 -6.31
C VAL A 193 22.99 -2.78 -5.96
N GLU A 194 23.95 -3.38 -5.24
CA GLU A 194 25.17 -2.66 -4.81
C GLU A 194 25.94 -2.02 -5.97
N PRO A 195 26.13 -2.68 -7.14
CA PRO A 195 26.86 -2.06 -8.25
C PRO A 195 26.15 -0.82 -8.80
N GLN A 196 24.81 -0.81 -8.79
CA GLN A 196 24.05 0.35 -9.27
C GLN A 196 24.10 1.51 -8.29
N VAL A 197 24.16 1.23 -6.98
CA VAL A 197 24.36 2.27 -5.97
C VAL A 197 25.77 2.84 -6.07
N ALA A 198 26.78 2.00 -6.26
CA ALA A 198 28.16 2.43 -6.47
C ALA A 198 28.30 3.29 -7.73
N GLU A 199 27.64 2.90 -8.83
CA GLU A 199 27.58 3.70 -10.08
C GLU A 199 26.98 5.08 -9.82
N LEU A 200 25.84 5.17 -9.13
CA LEU A 200 25.24 6.47 -8.77
C LEU A 200 26.17 7.32 -7.91
N LEU A 201 26.85 6.74 -6.92
CA LEU A 201 27.75 7.48 -6.05
C LEU A 201 28.98 8.00 -6.82
N ALA A 202 29.53 7.21 -7.74
CA ALA A 202 30.62 7.62 -8.61
C ALA A 202 30.19 8.73 -9.60
N ASP A 203 28.93 8.70 -10.06
CA ASP A 203 28.36 9.77 -10.89
C ASP A 203 28.24 11.07 -10.09
N LEU A 204 27.72 11.00 -8.87
CA LEU A 204 27.59 12.15 -7.97
C LEU A 204 28.95 12.78 -7.61
N GLU A 205 29.97 11.95 -7.32
CA GLU A 205 31.33 12.43 -7.04
C GLU A 205 31.89 13.23 -8.22
N ARG A 206 31.73 12.72 -9.45
CA ARG A 206 32.18 13.41 -10.67
C ARG A 206 31.46 14.73 -10.92
N GLU A 207 30.15 14.80 -10.64
CA GLU A 207 29.37 16.03 -10.81
C GLU A 207 29.71 17.08 -9.75
N LEU A 208 29.97 16.66 -8.51
CA LEU A 208 30.34 17.56 -7.41
C LEU A 208 31.79 18.07 -7.52
N ASP A 209 32.70 17.27 -8.07
CA ASP A 209 34.09 17.66 -8.32
C ASP A 209 34.29 18.52 -9.59
N ALA A 210 33.22 18.78 -10.36
CA ALA A 210 33.29 19.65 -11.51
C ALA A 210 33.54 21.12 -11.08
N PRO A 211 34.46 21.86 -11.73
CA PRO A 211 34.91 23.20 -11.30
C PRO A 211 33.88 24.35 -11.46
N GLY A 212 32.58 24.07 -11.38
CA GLY A 212 31.48 25.03 -11.51
C GLY A 212 30.45 25.01 -10.39
N TRP A 213 30.65 24.25 -9.30
CA TRP A 213 29.71 24.23 -8.19
C TRP A 213 29.82 25.52 -7.34
N PRO A 214 28.77 26.35 -7.21
CA PRO A 214 28.78 27.47 -6.30
C PRO A 214 28.66 26.93 -4.87
N GLY A 215 29.74 27.06 -4.09
CA GLY A 215 29.71 26.81 -2.65
C GLY A 215 28.74 27.73 -1.91
#